data_AF-A0A6L3N9S8-F1
#
_entry.id   AF-A0A6L3N9S8-F1
#
_cell.length_a   1.000
_cell.length_b   1.000
_cell.length_c   1.000
_cell.angle_alpha   90.00
_cell.angle_beta   90.00
_cell.angle_gamma   90.00
#
_symmetry.space_group_name_H-M   'P 1'
#
loop_
_entity.id
_entity.type
_entity.pdbx_description
1 polymer ?
#
loop_
_entity_poly.entity_id
_entity_poly.type
_entity_poly.pdbx_seq_one_letter_code
_entity_poly.pdbx_strand_id
1 'polypeptide(L)'
;DGSLPPGAMRDDNRRELVDAGRRLLAPTLAALVEATQVPFAQAILDLAVERMAFGRAVLLGDAACLVRPHTAAGVAKAAQNAVGLAEALRGGVHESAFDAALSRWEADQLATNASLSELGISLGTRIMGRA
;
A
#
# COMPACT_ATOMS: atom_id res chain seq x y z
N ASP A 1 -8.42 -9.81 -9.34
CA ASP A 1 -7.49 -8.88 -8.68
C ASP A 1 -6.10 -8.84 -9.33
N GLY A 2 -5.77 -9.77 -10.26
CA GLY A 2 -4.52 -9.72 -11.03
C GLY A 2 -3.28 -10.21 -10.27
N SER A 3 -3.49 -10.79 -9.09
CA SER A 3 -2.42 -11.35 -8.26
C SER A 3 -2.35 -12.88 -8.41
N LEU A 4 -1.20 -13.45 -8.06
CA LEU A 4 -0.93 -14.87 -8.07
C LEU A 4 -0.45 -15.30 -6.67
N PRO A 5 -1.19 -16.15 -5.94
CA PRO A 5 -0.78 -16.57 -4.61
C PRO A 5 0.39 -17.58 -4.65
N PRO A 6 1.09 -17.78 -3.52
CA PRO A 6 2.13 -18.80 -3.41
C PRO A 6 1.62 -20.18 -3.85
N GLY A 7 2.38 -20.86 -4.69
CA GLY A 7 2.10 -22.23 -5.16
C GLY A 7 1.16 -22.29 -6.37
N ALA A 8 0.56 -21.18 -6.78
CA ALA A 8 -0.28 -21.13 -7.97
C ALA A 8 0.50 -20.94 -9.28
N MET A 9 1.80 -20.63 -9.22
CA MET A 9 2.63 -20.48 -10.41
C MET A 9 2.91 -21.85 -11.07
N ARG A 10 2.59 -21.97 -12.35
CA ARG A 10 2.94 -23.15 -13.17
C ARG A 10 4.47 -23.27 -13.30
N ASP A 11 4.97 -24.50 -13.36
CA ASP A 11 6.41 -24.77 -13.50
C ASP A 11 7.04 -24.12 -14.74
N ASP A 12 6.32 -24.09 -15.86
CA ASP A 12 6.80 -23.42 -17.09
C ASP A 12 7.01 -21.92 -16.86
N ASN A 13 6.04 -21.25 -16.22
CA ASN A 13 6.13 -19.83 -15.90
C ASN A 13 7.22 -19.56 -14.87
N ARG A 14 7.47 -20.47 -13.93
CA ARG A 14 8.57 -20.37 -12.97
C ARG A 14 9.92 -20.46 -13.69
N ARG A 15 10.08 -21.41 -14.62
CA ARG A 15 11.29 -21.52 -15.45
C ARG A 15 11.52 -20.23 -16.24
N GLU A 16 10.49 -19.70 -16.88
CA GLU A 16 10.55 -18.44 -17.61
C GLU A 16 10.95 -17.26 -16.70
N LEU A 17 10.39 -17.16 -15.49
CA LEU A 17 10.75 -16.14 -14.50
C LEU A 17 12.22 -16.21 -14.11
N VAL A 18 12.75 -17.41 -13.84
CA VAL A 18 14.16 -17.62 -13.50
C VAL A 18 15.07 -17.26 -14.68
N ASP A 19 14.71 -17.69 -15.89
CA ASP A 19 15.48 -17.39 -17.09
C ASP A 19 15.47 -15.89 -17.41
N ALA A 20 14.33 -15.20 -17.21
CA ALA A 20 14.24 -13.76 -17.31
C ALA A 20 15.11 -13.07 -16.25
N GLY A 21 15.09 -13.54 -15.00
CA GLY A 21 15.95 -13.04 -13.93
C GLY A 21 17.43 -13.10 -14.29
N ARG A 22 17.90 -14.24 -14.83
CA ARG A 22 19.29 -14.42 -15.28
C ARG A 22 19.69 -13.49 -16.44
N ARG A 23 18.75 -13.15 -17.33
CA ARG A 23 19.02 -12.26 -18.47
C ARG A 23 18.97 -10.77 -18.10
N LEU A 24 18.08 -10.38 -17.18
CA LEU A 24 17.72 -8.98 -16.94
C LEU A 24 18.33 -8.39 -15.67
N LEU A 25 18.68 -9.22 -14.68
CA LEU A 25 19.11 -8.76 -13.36
C LEU A 25 20.61 -8.96 -13.15
N ALA A 26 21.19 -8.16 -12.25
CA ALA A 26 22.54 -8.39 -11.75
C ALA A 26 22.64 -9.76 -11.04
N PRO A 27 23.82 -10.42 -11.05
CA PRO A 27 23.96 -11.80 -10.56
C PRO A 27 23.38 -12.06 -9.17
N THR A 28 23.58 -11.14 -8.22
CA THR A 28 23.06 -11.25 -6.86
C THR A 28 21.53 -11.27 -6.81
N LEU A 29 20.86 -10.46 -7.65
CA LEU A 29 19.39 -10.41 -7.69
C LEU A 29 18.81 -11.60 -8.45
N ALA A 30 19.47 -12.05 -9.54
CA ALA A 30 19.07 -13.26 -10.25
C ALA A 30 19.11 -14.50 -9.34
N ALA A 31 20.13 -14.60 -8.48
CA ALA A 31 20.24 -15.68 -7.49
C ALA A 31 19.07 -15.68 -6.48
N LEU A 32 18.55 -14.51 -6.09
CA LEU A 32 17.36 -14.42 -5.22
C LEU A 32 16.10 -14.95 -5.92
N VAL A 33 15.92 -14.64 -7.21
CA VAL A 33 14.81 -15.19 -8.01
C VAL A 33 14.91 -16.71 -8.10
N GLU A 34 16.10 -17.24 -8.40
CA GLU A 34 16.33 -18.68 -8.50
C GLU A 34 16.13 -19.43 -7.17
N ALA A 35 16.52 -18.80 -6.05
CA ALA A 35 16.34 -19.37 -4.72
C ALA A 35 14.85 -19.41 -4.29
N THR A 36 13.98 -18.59 -4.89
CA THR A 36 12.57 -18.50 -4.53
C THR A 36 11.77 -19.68 -5.10
N GLN A 37 11.54 -20.71 -4.27
CA GLN A 37 10.88 -21.96 -4.71
C GLN A 37 9.39 -21.79 -5.02
N VAL A 38 8.71 -20.94 -4.24
CA VAL A 38 7.26 -20.74 -4.32
C VAL A 38 6.97 -19.25 -4.58
N PRO A 39 7.32 -18.73 -5.77
CA PRO A 39 7.11 -17.33 -6.09
C PRO A 39 5.62 -17.00 -6.13
N PHE A 40 5.31 -15.77 -5.76
CA PHE A 40 3.98 -15.19 -5.85
C PHE A 40 4.10 -13.82 -6.53
N ALA A 41 3.00 -13.32 -7.08
CA ALA A 41 2.95 -12.01 -7.70
C ALA A 41 1.77 -11.23 -7.12
N GLN A 42 1.96 -9.94 -6.83
CA GLN A 42 0.88 -9.07 -6.41
C GLN A 42 0.72 -7.94 -7.42
N ALA A 43 -0.52 -7.72 -7.86
CA ALA A 43 -0.84 -6.55 -8.66
C ALA A 43 -0.61 -5.29 -7.82
N ILE A 44 0.08 -4.32 -8.41
CA ILE A 44 0.18 -2.98 -7.81
C ILE A 44 -1.08 -2.22 -8.19
N LEU A 45 -1.87 -1.88 -7.19
CA LEU A 45 -3.13 -1.16 -7.33
C LEU A 45 -3.03 0.20 -6.64
N ASP A 46 -3.79 1.15 -7.16
CA ASP A 46 -3.96 2.47 -6.56
C ASP A 46 -5.39 2.57 -6.02
N LEU A 47 -5.53 3.00 -4.77
CA LEU A 47 -6.81 3.27 -4.15
C LEU A 47 -6.65 4.45 -3.21
N ALA A 48 -7.55 5.43 -3.29
CA ALA A 48 -7.66 6.48 -2.31
C ALA A 48 -9.15 6.83 -2.17
N VAL A 49 -9.69 6.74 -0.96
CA VAL A 49 -11.07 7.15 -0.68
C VAL A 49 -11.17 8.67 -0.54
N GLU A 50 -12.31 9.23 -0.92
CA GLU A 50 -12.61 10.65 -0.69
C GLU A 50 -13.04 10.94 0.76
N ARG A 51 -13.39 9.88 1.51
CA ARG A 51 -13.91 9.95 2.87
C ARG A 51 -13.48 8.73 3.68
N MET A 52 -12.98 8.95 4.89
CA MET A 52 -12.53 7.93 5.84
C MET A 52 -13.48 7.76 7.04
N ALA A 53 -14.33 8.74 7.37
CA ALA A 53 -15.19 8.70 8.55
C ALA A 53 -16.70 8.66 8.21
N PHE A 54 -17.39 7.61 8.63
CA PHE A 54 -18.81 7.36 8.38
C PHE A 54 -19.59 7.25 9.70
N GLY A 55 -19.93 8.39 10.29
CA GLY A 55 -20.63 8.46 11.57
C GLY A 55 -19.79 7.94 12.72
N ARG A 56 -19.92 6.64 13.04
CA ARG A 56 -19.15 5.95 14.08
C ARG A 56 -18.25 4.83 13.53
N ALA A 57 -18.22 4.64 12.21
CA ALA A 57 -17.31 3.73 11.52
C ALA A 57 -16.22 4.52 10.81
N VAL A 58 -15.02 3.95 10.71
CA VAL A 58 -13.90 4.57 9.98
C VAL A 58 -13.19 3.55 9.09
N LEU A 59 -12.66 4.02 7.97
CA LEU A 59 -11.69 3.31 7.13
C LEU A 59 -10.30 3.82 7.47
N LEU A 60 -9.33 2.92 7.59
CA LEU A 60 -7.93 3.25 7.85
C LEU A 60 -7.01 2.25 7.17
N GLY A 61 -5.72 2.59 7.07
CA GLY A 61 -4.73 1.72 6.44
C GLY A 61 -5.09 1.44 4.98
N ASP A 62 -4.93 0.21 4.54
CA ASP A 62 -5.15 -0.19 3.14
C ASP A 62 -6.63 -0.12 2.73
N ALA A 63 -7.55 -0.22 3.68
CA ALA A 63 -8.99 -0.05 3.42
C ALA A 63 -9.37 1.38 3.02
N ALA A 64 -8.56 2.38 3.44
CA ALA A 64 -8.75 3.78 3.07
C ALA A 64 -7.87 4.19 1.89
N CYS A 65 -6.64 3.69 1.81
CA CYS A 65 -5.73 4.06 0.75
C CYS A 65 -4.65 2.99 0.53
N LEU A 66 -4.57 2.47 -0.70
CA LEU A 66 -3.47 1.66 -1.19
C LEU A 66 -2.45 2.58 -1.86
N VAL A 67 -1.27 2.67 -1.26
CA VAL A 67 -0.12 3.39 -1.84
C VAL A 67 0.80 2.40 -2.53
N ARG A 68 1.34 2.77 -3.69
CA ARG A 68 2.28 1.90 -4.41
C ARG A 68 3.50 1.57 -3.54
N PRO A 69 4.05 0.34 -3.64
CA PRO A 69 5.16 -0.13 -2.81
C PRO A 69 6.45 0.66 -3.02
N HIS A 70 6.58 1.43 -4.11
CA HIS A 70 7.73 2.31 -4.39
C HIS A 70 8.01 3.33 -3.30
N THR A 71 7.02 3.71 -2.48
CA THR A 71 7.22 4.61 -1.34
C THR A 71 7.75 3.89 -0.10
N ALA A 72 7.62 2.57 -0.03
CA ALA A 72 7.79 1.76 1.19
C ALA A 72 6.99 2.27 2.42
N ALA A 73 5.94 3.08 2.19
CA ALA A 73 5.26 3.83 3.25
C ALA A 73 3.94 3.20 3.75
N GLY A 74 3.47 2.10 3.15
CA GLY A 74 2.14 1.53 3.44
C GLY A 74 1.90 1.24 4.93
N VAL A 75 2.85 0.55 5.58
CA VAL A 75 2.76 0.23 7.03
C VAL A 75 2.81 1.49 7.88
N ALA A 76 3.74 2.41 7.60
CA ALA A 76 3.89 3.66 8.35
C ALA A 76 2.64 4.54 8.23
N LYS A 77 2.06 4.64 7.02
CA LYS A 77 0.79 5.32 6.75
C LYS A 77 -0.36 4.71 7.56
N ALA A 78 -0.49 3.39 7.55
CA ALA A 78 -1.53 2.70 8.31
C ALA A 78 -1.39 2.92 9.82
N ALA A 79 -0.16 2.84 10.33
CA ALA A 79 0.16 3.14 11.73
C ALA A 79 -0.18 4.60 12.08
N GLN A 80 0.16 5.56 11.22
CA GLN A 80 -0.18 6.97 11.41
C GLN A 80 -1.69 7.19 11.45
N ASN A 81 -2.46 6.52 10.57
CA ASN A 81 -3.92 6.58 10.61
C ASN A 81 -4.45 6.11 11.98
N ALA A 82 -3.96 4.97 12.47
CA ALA A 82 -4.41 4.38 13.72
C ALA A 82 -4.00 5.18 14.97
N VAL A 83 -2.73 5.60 15.06
CA VAL A 83 -2.20 6.39 16.17
C VAL A 83 -2.87 7.77 16.21
N GLY A 84 -2.97 8.45 15.07
CA GLY A 84 -3.64 9.74 14.99
C GLY A 84 -5.11 9.66 15.42
N LEU A 85 -5.80 8.56 15.09
CA LEU A 85 -7.19 8.37 15.53
C LEU A 85 -7.28 8.19 17.05
N ALA A 86 -6.41 7.35 17.60
CA ALA A 86 -6.35 7.11 19.05
C ALA A 86 -6.03 8.39 19.83
N GLU A 87 -5.17 9.26 19.29
CA GLU A 87 -4.83 10.55 19.87
C GLU A 87 -6.00 11.54 19.78
N ALA A 88 -6.65 11.62 18.62
CA ALA A 88 -7.81 12.51 18.42
C ALA A 88 -8.99 12.17 19.35
N LEU A 89 -9.14 10.90 19.73
CA LEU A 89 -10.22 10.41 20.60
C LEU A 89 -9.82 10.25 22.08
N ARG A 90 -8.58 10.58 22.44
CA ARG A 90 -8.06 10.38 23.81
C ARG A 90 -8.82 11.24 24.82
N GLY A 91 -9.12 10.66 25.99
CA GLY A 91 -9.67 11.39 27.14
C GLY A 91 -11.20 11.49 27.20
N GLY A 92 -11.93 10.88 26.25
CA GLY A 92 -13.39 10.89 26.23
C GLY A 92 -13.94 12.20 25.70
N VAL A 93 -14.27 12.24 24.42
CA VAL A 93 -14.91 13.40 23.78
C VAL A 93 -16.42 13.33 23.99
N HIS A 94 -17.03 14.40 24.51
CA HIS A 94 -18.48 14.58 24.48
C HIS A 94 -18.98 14.61 23.03
N GLU A 95 -20.27 14.32 22.80
CA GLU A 95 -20.82 14.00 21.48
C GLU A 95 -20.49 15.03 20.38
N SER A 96 -20.61 16.33 20.69
CA SER A 96 -20.27 17.42 19.74
C SER A 96 -18.77 17.55 19.48
N ALA A 97 -17.93 17.19 20.46
CA ALA A 97 -16.48 17.21 20.33
C ALA A 97 -15.94 15.98 19.60
N PHE A 98 -16.68 14.87 19.61
CA PHE A 98 -16.32 13.64 18.90
C PHE A 98 -16.34 13.85 17.38
N ASP A 99 -17.43 14.37 16.83
CA ASP A 99 -17.57 14.57 15.39
C ASP A 99 -16.50 15.57 14.87
N ALA A 100 -16.24 16.62 15.65
CA ALA A 100 -15.20 17.60 15.33
C ALA A 100 -13.78 17.00 15.39
N ALA A 101 -13.49 16.14 16.37
CA ALA A 101 -12.21 15.45 16.46
C ALA A 101 -11.99 14.48 15.30
N LEU A 102 -13.03 13.71 14.96
CA LEU A 102 -12.98 12.76 13.86
C LEU A 102 -12.82 13.45 12.50
N SER A 103 -13.53 14.57 12.29
CA SER A 103 -13.41 15.37 11.07
C SER A 103 -12.02 15.97 10.89
N ARG A 104 -11.39 16.46 11.97
CA ARG A 104 -9.99 16.95 11.91
C ARG A 104 -9.01 15.83 11.58
N TRP A 105 -9.12 14.69 12.27
CA TRP A 105 -8.29 13.52 11.99
C TRP A 105 -8.43 13.07 10.54
N GLU A 106 -9.66 12.98 10.03
CA GLU A 106 -9.94 12.60 8.64
C GLU A 106 -9.28 13.53 7.64
N ALA A 107 -9.41 14.86 7.83
CA ALA A 107 -8.80 15.84 6.94
C ALA A 107 -7.27 15.67 6.89
N ASP A 108 -6.62 15.48 8.04
CA ASP A 108 -5.17 15.28 8.12
C ASP A 108 -4.73 13.97 7.43
N GLN A 109 -5.47 12.88 7.65
CA GLN A 109 -5.15 11.59 7.03
C GLN A 109 -5.39 11.60 5.51
N LEU A 110 -6.48 12.22 5.03
CA LEU A 110 -6.78 12.33 3.60
C LEU A 110 -5.68 13.12 2.87
N ALA A 111 -5.25 14.25 3.42
CA ALA A 111 -4.16 15.06 2.85
C ALA A 111 -2.85 14.27 2.77
N THR A 112 -2.48 13.58 3.87
CA THR A 112 -1.26 12.76 3.93
C THR A 112 -1.31 11.59 2.94
N ASN A 113 -2.45 10.88 2.88
CA ASN A 113 -2.65 9.75 1.98
C ASN A 113 -2.58 10.19 0.50
N ALA A 114 -3.17 11.32 0.15
CA ALA A 114 -3.13 11.86 -1.21
C ALA A 114 -1.69 12.17 -1.66
N SER A 115 -0.92 12.89 -0.83
CA SER A 115 0.49 13.19 -1.15
C SER A 115 1.36 11.92 -1.27
N LEU A 116 1.16 10.92 -0.41
CA LEU A 116 1.88 9.65 -0.51
C LEU A 116 1.49 8.84 -1.75
N SER A 117 0.21 8.85 -2.12
CA SER A 117 -0.29 8.18 -3.33
C SER A 117 0.34 8.78 -4.58
N GLU A 118 0.29 10.11 -4.72
CA GLU A 118 0.90 10.84 -5.84
C GLU A 118 2.41 10.56 -5.96
N LEU A 119 3.13 10.56 -4.83
CA LEU A 119 4.55 10.22 -4.80
C LEU A 119 4.79 8.77 -5.26
N GLY A 120 3.97 7.82 -4.81
CA GLY A 120 4.08 6.41 -5.19
C GLY A 120 3.85 6.17 -6.68
N ILE A 121 2.86 6.83 -7.27
CA ILE A 121 2.57 6.80 -8.71
C ILE A 121 3.74 7.43 -9.49
N SER A 122 4.22 8.58 -9.04
CA SER A 122 5.34 9.31 -9.63
C SER A 122 6.64 8.47 -9.64
N LEU A 123 6.98 7.83 -8.52
CA LEU A 123 8.13 6.91 -8.43
C LEU A 123 7.96 5.70 -9.34
N GLY A 124 6.78 5.06 -9.31
CA GLY A 124 6.49 3.90 -10.15
C GLY A 124 6.61 4.21 -11.64
N THR A 125 6.12 5.39 -12.06
CA THR A 125 6.21 5.84 -13.46
C THR A 125 7.66 6.06 -13.91
N ARG A 126 8.53 6.55 -13.02
CA ARG A 126 9.96 6.72 -13.32
C ARG A 126 10.70 5.39 -13.42
N ILE A 127 10.36 4.42 -12.57
CA ILE A 127 11.03 3.11 -12.53
C ILE A 127 10.61 2.23 -13.70
N MET A 128 9.31 2.17 -13.99
CA MET A 128 8.75 1.26 -15.00
C MET A 128 8.79 1.85 -16.42
N GLY A 129 9.09 3.14 -16.56
CA GLY A 129 8.86 3.90 -17.79
C GLY A 129 7.38 4.25 -17.97
N ARG A 130 7.09 5.22 -18.85
CA ARG A 130 5.72 5.40 -19.35
C ARG A 130 5.46 4.27 -20.34
N ALA A 131 4.41 3.48 -20.10
CA ALA A 131 3.87 2.57 -21.09
C ALA A 131 3.50 3.32 -22.38
#